data_AF-A0A8J5BG32-F1
#
_entry.id   AF-A0A8J5BG32-F1
#
_cell.length_a   1.000
_cell.length_b   1.000
_cell.length_c   1.000
_cell.angle_alpha   90.00
_cell.angle_beta   90.00
_cell.angle_gamma   90.00
#
_symmetry.space_group_name_H-M   'P 1'
#
loop_
_entity.id
_entity.type
_entity.pdbx_description
1 polymer ?
#
loop_
_entity_poly.entity_id
_entity_poly.type
_entity_poly.pdbx_seq_one_letter_code
_entity_poly.pdbx_strand_id
1 'polypeptide(L)'
;MSISYTGQLPTTSPLSLTQHITSDRYQQVIENADAARARVREQLKHAKKTGATEANGDIMPVIKALEEYIPHITSIVNNDGVFRFTSQIVTCWRLPFQSQSSMANKTPLHGLSYEYVMVLFTYTLALATLANQYVARDKEDRWKHASAYISKARGVVDYLRQCRSFQIICAEPPASVPRDLSSATMSALSHMLCGASHMLILYKCDAETYLDGGAPSAGANSGGFSSSLLLRTAIFARDQFETASALLGEPVSKRKLVTGLVKEKSSKFSLSKKLHLKKDDGSPNLAPVSSSESNRDMSSTSSGTLDSLLSWLGRARGVAEGFVFKHMAIQAFENNQIGKAVGASYAAILQLEDIKIPQKSALYIPVTHLKETLKRHHADYKADNDRLSFETVPSPSELAQEWPSGRQVIAAQKWTPQASLDLGEDTSSSAPQYSGQGSYY
;
A
#
# COMPACT_ATOMS: atom_id res chain seq x y z
N MET A 1 -6.66 9.21 7.64
CA MET A 1 -6.66 8.74 6.24
C MET A 1 -5.76 7.52 6.14
N SER A 2 -6.10 6.49 5.36
CA SER A 2 -5.22 5.35 5.09
C SER A 2 -4.83 5.36 3.63
N ILE A 3 -3.52 5.32 3.38
CA ILE A 3 -2.90 5.27 2.07
C ILE A 3 -2.55 3.84 1.66
N SER A 4 -2.43 2.92 2.62
CA SER A 4 -2.17 1.49 2.36
C SER A 4 -2.98 0.61 3.29
N TYR A 5 -3.19 -0.65 2.88
CA TYR A 5 -3.85 -1.65 3.71
C TYR A 5 -3.05 -1.91 5.00
N THR A 6 -3.64 -1.59 6.15
CA THR A 6 -3.10 -1.88 7.49
C THR A 6 -3.68 -3.21 7.99
N GLY A 7 -3.13 -4.31 7.47
CA GLY A 7 -3.46 -5.65 7.94
C GLY A 7 -2.86 -5.95 9.31
N GLN A 8 -3.17 -7.14 9.84
CA GLN A 8 -2.49 -7.66 11.02
C GLN A 8 -1.02 -7.93 10.67
N LEU A 9 -0.08 -7.56 11.56
CA LEU A 9 1.31 -7.95 11.38
C LEU A 9 1.50 -9.46 11.60
N PRO A 10 2.42 -10.10 10.86
CA PRO A 10 2.82 -11.47 11.13
C PRO A 10 3.27 -11.65 12.59
N THR A 11 2.98 -12.80 13.19
CA THR A 11 3.46 -13.15 14.55
C THR A 11 4.23 -14.46 14.53
N THR A 12 5.29 -14.59 15.31
CA THR A 12 6.19 -15.76 15.27
C THR A 12 6.22 -16.57 16.58
N SER A 13 6.62 -17.84 16.49
CA SER A 13 6.94 -18.70 17.64
C SER A 13 8.29 -18.35 18.25
N PRO A 14 8.57 -18.80 19.49
CA PRO A 14 9.95 -18.90 19.97
C PRO A 14 10.80 -19.71 18.98
N LEU A 15 12.07 -19.31 18.83
CA LEU A 15 13.13 -19.99 18.09
C LEU A 15 14.43 -19.60 18.78
N SER A 16 15.35 -20.55 18.92
CA SER A 16 16.71 -20.30 19.40
C SER A 16 17.70 -20.79 18.33
N LEU A 17 18.32 -19.86 17.63
CA LEU A 17 19.33 -20.08 16.60
C LEU A 17 20.56 -20.78 17.17
N THR A 18 20.95 -20.50 18.41
CA THR A 18 22.08 -21.18 19.08
C THR A 18 21.90 -22.70 19.22
N GLN A 19 20.66 -23.20 19.18
CA GLN A 19 20.37 -24.64 19.16
C GLN A 19 20.61 -25.29 17.79
N HIS A 20 20.58 -24.49 16.73
CA HIS A 20 20.63 -24.98 15.35
C HIS A 20 21.89 -24.55 14.59
N ILE A 21 22.60 -23.55 15.10
CA ILE A 21 23.74 -22.91 14.45
C ILE A 21 24.85 -22.77 15.48
N THR A 22 26.07 -23.10 15.06
CA THR A 22 27.30 -22.97 15.83
C THR A 22 28.35 -22.25 15.01
N SER A 23 29.24 -21.50 15.67
CA SER A 23 30.40 -20.90 15.02
C SER A 23 31.56 -20.80 16.00
N ASP A 24 32.75 -21.19 15.56
CA ASP A 24 33.96 -21.15 16.41
C ASP A 24 34.39 -19.70 16.71
N ARG A 25 34.14 -18.77 15.79
CA ARG A 25 34.58 -17.36 15.88
C ARG A 25 33.46 -16.37 16.15
N TYR A 26 32.23 -16.69 15.76
CA TYR A 26 31.11 -15.73 15.76
C TYR A 26 29.94 -16.19 16.63
N GLN A 27 30.18 -16.99 17.66
CA GLN A 27 29.13 -17.48 18.57
C GLN A 27 28.32 -16.33 19.19
N GLN A 28 28.99 -15.24 19.61
CA GLN A 28 28.36 -14.04 20.16
C GLN A 28 27.32 -13.43 19.21
N VAL A 29 27.53 -13.51 17.88
CA VAL A 29 26.57 -12.98 16.90
C VAL A 29 25.28 -13.77 16.90
N ILE A 30 25.36 -15.10 17.06
CA ILE A 30 24.21 -15.99 17.12
C ILE A 30 23.43 -15.74 18.42
N GLU A 31 24.12 -15.54 19.54
CA GLU A 31 23.51 -15.20 20.82
C GLU A 31 22.80 -13.83 20.79
N ASN A 32 23.45 -12.83 20.19
CA ASN A 32 22.85 -11.51 19.98
C ASN A 32 21.63 -11.60 19.06
N ALA A 33 21.69 -12.43 18.00
CA ALA A 33 20.56 -12.70 17.12
C ALA A 33 19.38 -13.31 17.87
N ASP A 34 19.62 -14.27 18.78
CA ASP A 34 18.58 -14.86 19.63
C ASP A 34 17.90 -13.83 20.54
N ALA A 35 18.70 -12.98 21.19
CA ALA A 35 18.19 -11.91 22.04
C ALA A 35 17.35 -10.90 21.23
N ALA A 36 17.83 -10.46 20.07
CA ALA A 36 17.13 -9.52 19.19
C ALA A 36 15.83 -10.13 18.63
N ARG A 37 15.86 -11.41 18.21
CA ARG A 37 14.67 -12.13 17.73
C ARG A 37 13.62 -12.27 18.83
N ALA A 38 14.03 -12.54 20.08
CA ALA A 38 13.12 -12.61 21.22
C ALA A 38 12.39 -11.27 21.44
N ARG A 39 13.12 -10.15 21.33
CA ARG A 39 12.53 -8.79 21.36
C ARG A 39 11.53 -8.57 20.23
N VAL A 40 11.86 -8.94 18.99
CA VAL A 40 10.92 -8.86 17.85
C VAL A 40 9.61 -9.58 18.15
N ARG A 41 9.71 -10.82 18.64
CA ARG A 41 8.52 -11.61 18.99
C ARG A 41 7.69 -10.97 20.09
N GLU A 42 8.33 -10.45 21.13
CA GLU A 42 7.65 -9.77 22.23
C GLU A 42 6.90 -8.54 21.75
N GLN A 43 7.56 -7.68 20.96
CA GLN A 43 6.96 -6.47 20.41
C GLN A 43 5.81 -6.78 19.44
N LEU A 44 5.92 -7.81 18.60
CA LEU A 44 4.81 -8.24 17.73
C LEU A 44 3.61 -8.75 18.54
N LYS A 45 3.85 -9.48 19.63
CA LYS A 45 2.79 -9.96 20.52
C LYS A 45 2.13 -8.79 21.25
N HIS A 46 2.92 -7.83 21.73
CA HIS A 46 2.43 -6.62 22.37
C HIS A 46 1.58 -5.78 21.39
N ALA A 47 2.12 -5.49 20.21
CA ALA A 47 1.42 -4.75 19.15
C ALA A 47 0.07 -5.36 18.77
N LYS A 48 0.00 -6.70 18.68
CA LYS A 48 -1.27 -7.41 18.45
C LYS A 48 -2.29 -7.20 19.58
N LYS A 49 -1.84 -7.15 20.83
CA LYS A 49 -2.73 -6.99 22.01
C LYS A 49 -3.21 -5.55 22.17
N THR A 50 -2.35 -4.58 21.88
CA THR A 50 -2.64 -3.16 22.11
C THR A 50 -3.28 -2.46 20.91
N GLY A 51 -3.49 -3.16 19.80
CA GLY A 51 -4.01 -2.53 18.58
C GLY A 51 -2.99 -1.56 17.97
N ALA A 52 -1.69 -1.82 18.08
CA ALA A 52 -0.65 -0.90 17.60
C ALA A 52 -0.68 -0.64 16.09
N THR A 53 -1.43 -1.44 15.32
CA THR A 53 -1.66 -1.25 13.88
C THR A 53 -2.79 -0.26 13.56
N GLU A 54 -3.53 0.19 14.57
CA GLU A 54 -4.57 1.21 14.41
C GLU A 54 -3.96 2.60 14.17
N ALA A 55 -4.79 3.56 13.75
CA ALA A 55 -4.35 4.90 13.37
C ALA A 55 -3.62 5.67 14.50
N ASN A 56 -3.96 5.40 15.75
CA ASN A 56 -3.36 6.01 16.95
C ASN A 56 -2.44 5.06 17.72
N GLY A 57 -2.15 3.87 17.17
CA GLY A 57 -1.26 2.90 17.79
C GLY A 57 0.20 3.34 17.77
N ASP A 58 1.03 2.71 18.60
CA ASP A 58 2.49 2.91 18.57
C ASP A 58 3.18 1.68 17.96
N ILE A 59 3.47 1.76 16.66
CA ILE A 59 4.17 0.70 15.92
C ILE A 59 5.70 0.84 15.96
N MET A 60 6.21 1.96 16.49
CA MET A 60 7.64 2.26 16.51
C MET A 60 8.48 1.22 17.27
N PRO A 61 8.04 0.67 18.41
CA PRO A 61 8.78 -0.39 19.12
C PRO A 61 9.00 -1.65 18.26
N VAL A 62 8.03 -2.03 17.42
CA VAL A 62 8.17 -3.16 16.49
C VAL A 62 9.22 -2.87 15.42
N ILE A 63 9.17 -1.67 14.85
CA ILE A 63 10.14 -1.23 13.82
C ILE A 63 11.56 -1.25 14.39
N LYS A 64 11.77 -0.69 15.58
CA LYS A 64 13.08 -0.69 16.25
C LYS A 64 13.61 -2.10 16.51
N ALA A 65 12.77 -2.99 17.03
CA ALA A 65 13.17 -4.38 17.26
C ALA A 65 13.53 -5.11 15.96
N LEU A 66 12.80 -4.85 14.86
CA LEU A 66 13.13 -5.41 13.55
C LEU A 66 14.43 -4.84 13.00
N GLU A 67 14.65 -3.52 13.10
CA GLU A 67 15.89 -2.86 12.68
C GLU A 67 17.12 -3.36 13.46
N GLU A 68 16.94 -3.71 14.73
CA GLU A 68 17.98 -4.34 15.55
C GLU A 68 18.28 -5.79 15.11
N TYR A 69 17.26 -6.58 14.75
CA TYR A 69 17.45 -7.98 14.37
C TYR A 69 17.95 -8.17 12.93
N ILE A 70 17.51 -7.32 11.99
CA ILE A 70 17.83 -7.42 10.55
C ILE A 70 19.34 -7.58 10.30
N PRO A 71 20.25 -6.79 10.90
CA PRO A 71 21.68 -6.92 10.69
C PRO A 71 22.23 -8.28 11.10
N HIS A 72 21.76 -8.85 12.20
CA HIS A 72 22.18 -10.15 12.69
C HIS A 72 21.73 -11.28 11.75
N ILE A 73 20.45 -11.33 11.40
CA ILE A 73 19.93 -12.37 10.51
C ILE A 73 20.53 -12.25 9.10
N THR A 74 20.76 -11.02 8.61
CA THR A 74 21.44 -10.79 7.31
C THR A 74 22.86 -11.37 7.34
N SER A 75 23.59 -11.16 8.44
CA SER A 75 24.96 -11.67 8.58
C SER A 75 25.00 -13.20 8.64
N ILE A 76 24.03 -13.84 9.29
CA ILE A 76 23.98 -15.31 9.34
C ILE A 76 23.59 -15.90 7.97
N VAL A 77 22.65 -15.27 7.26
CA VAL A 77 22.12 -15.77 5.98
C VAL A 77 23.09 -15.58 4.81
N ASN A 78 23.82 -14.47 4.76
CA ASN A 78 24.67 -14.14 3.61
C ASN A 78 26.08 -14.74 3.68
N ASN A 79 26.51 -15.24 4.84
CA ASN A 79 27.86 -15.75 5.05
C ASN A 79 27.88 -17.28 5.07
N ASP A 80 27.66 -17.86 3.89
CA ASP A 80 27.76 -19.31 3.68
C ASP A 80 29.13 -19.82 4.13
N GLY A 81 29.15 -20.95 4.85
CA GLY A 81 30.38 -21.61 5.31
C GLY A 81 31.00 -21.06 6.61
N VAL A 82 30.62 -19.85 7.05
CA VAL A 82 31.08 -19.28 8.33
C VAL A 82 30.34 -19.90 9.53
N PHE A 83 29.07 -20.24 9.32
CA PHE A 83 28.19 -20.81 10.32
C PHE A 83 27.93 -22.29 10.01
N ARG A 84 28.07 -23.14 11.03
CA ARG A 84 27.77 -24.57 10.92
C ARG A 84 26.37 -24.85 11.46
N PHE A 85 25.52 -25.38 10.60
CA PHE A 85 24.17 -25.82 10.98
C PHE A 85 24.23 -27.22 11.59
N THR A 86 23.81 -27.35 12.85
CA THR A 86 23.78 -28.62 13.59
C THR A 86 22.48 -29.39 13.40
N SER A 87 21.39 -28.69 13.05
CA SER A 87 20.08 -29.28 12.82
C SER A 87 19.24 -28.41 11.87
N GLN A 88 18.14 -28.99 11.38
CA GLN A 88 17.20 -28.26 10.51
C GLN A 88 16.45 -27.19 11.30
N ILE A 89 16.53 -25.95 10.83
CA ILE A 89 15.78 -24.83 11.40
C ILE A 89 14.34 -24.89 10.90
N VAL A 90 13.37 -24.88 11.82
CA VAL A 90 11.95 -24.75 11.49
C VAL A 90 11.39 -23.54 12.23
N THR A 91 10.91 -22.57 11.48
CA THR A 91 10.30 -21.35 12.02
C THR A 91 8.80 -21.41 11.88
N CYS A 92 8.04 -20.91 12.85
CA CYS A 92 6.57 -20.96 12.78
C CYS A 92 5.98 -19.55 12.82
N TRP A 93 5.43 -19.12 11.69
CA TRP A 93 4.84 -17.79 11.51
C TRP A 93 3.33 -17.87 11.30
N ARG A 94 2.60 -16.90 11.84
CA ARG A 94 1.21 -16.64 11.47
C ARG A 94 1.21 -15.61 10.35
N LEU A 95 0.69 -16.00 9.21
CA LEU A 95 0.68 -15.19 7.99
C LEU A 95 -0.55 -14.26 7.94
N PRO A 96 -0.42 -13.05 7.38
CA PRO A 96 -1.44 -12.00 7.49
C PRO A 96 -2.59 -12.12 6.49
N PHE A 97 -2.48 -12.94 5.44
CA PHE A 97 -3.53 -13.07 4.41
C PHE A 97 -4.23 -14.44 4.41
N GLN A 98 -3.76 -15.39 5.22
CA GLN A 98 -4.40 -16.69 5.40
C GLN A 98 -5.71 -16.56 6.18
N SER A 99 -6.76 -17.25 5.71
CA SER A 99 -8.07 -17.24 6.37
C SER A 99 -7.97 -17.68 7.83
N GLN A 100 -8.46 -16.84 8.74
CA GLN A 100 -8.44 -17.09 10.18
C GLN A 100 -9.45 -18.15 10.63
N SER A 101 -10.16 -18.83 9.70
CA SER A 101 -11.15 -19.85 10.04
C SER A 101 -10.56 -21.03 10.83
N SER A 102 -9.22 -21.19 10.81
CA SER A 102 -8.49 -21.97 11.81
C SER A 102 -7.59 -21.04 12.63
N MET A 103 -8.12 -20.54 13.76
CA MET A 103 -7.44 -19.61 14.69
C MET A 103 -6.09 -20.13 15.26
N ALA A 104 -5.66 -21.36 14.94
CA ALA A 104 -4.57 -22.06 15.61
C ALA A 104 -3.28 -22.25 14.79
N ASN A 105 -3.32 -22.30 13.46
CA ASN A 105 -2.20 -22.93 12.75
C ASN A 105 -1.16 -21.89 12.29
N LYS A 106 -0.13 -21.71 13.10
CA LYS A 106 1.14 -21.16 12.60
C LYS A 106 1.64 -22.08 11.49
N THR A 107 2.08 -21.50 10.38
CA THR A 107 2.68 -22.25 9.29
C THR A 107 4.13 -22.58 9.65
N PRO A 108 4.51 -23.86 9.74
CA PRO A 108 5.91 -24.23 9.83
C PRO A 108 6.60 -23.92 8.50
N LEU A 109 7.75 -23.26 8.56
CA LEU A 109 8.55 -22.84 7.43
C LEU A 109 9.99 -23.33 7.65
N HIS A 110 10.50 -24.08 6.69
CA HIS A 110 11.75 -24.83 6.85
C HIS A 110 12.92 -24.02 6.32
N GLY A 111 13.88 -23.71 7.19
CA GLY A 111 15.13 -23.04 6.84
C GLY A 111 15.16 -21.55 7.18
N LEU A 112 16.38 -21.02 7.20
CA LEU A 112 16.67 -19.65 7.62
C LEU A 112 16.21 -18.61 6.58
N SER A 113 16.14 -18.99 5.29
CA SER A 113 15.62 -18.13 4.22
C SER A 113 14.20 -17.65 4.50
N TYR A 114 13.34 -18.51 5.03
CA TYR A 114 11.97 -18.14 5.41
C TYR A 114 11.94 -17.16 6.57
N GLU A 115 12.76 -17.36 7.60
CA GLU A 115 12.87 -16.42 8.72
C GLU A 115 13.29 -15.03 8.22
N TYR A 116 14.32 -14.97 7.38
CA TYR A 116 14.82 -13.71 6.82
C TYR A 116 13.75 -12.98 5.99
N VAL A 117 13.10 -13.69 5.07
CA VAL A 117 12.05 -13.12 4.24
C VAL A 117 10.86 -12.67 5.09
N MET A 118 10.46 -13.44 6.11
CA MET A 118 9.37 -13.08 7.00
C MET A 118 9.68 -11.84 7.85
N VAL A 119 10.92 -11.68 8.32
CA VAL A 119 11.36 -10.49 9.07
C VAL A 119 11.25 -9.24 8.20
N LEU A 120 11.77 -9.27 6.97
CA LEU A 120 11.71 -8.14 6.04
C LEU A 120 10.29 -7.86 5.54
N PHE A 121 9.48 -8.90 5.34
CA PHE A 121 8.06 -8.76 5.00
C PHE A 121 7.29 -8.09 6.15
N THR A 122 7.53 -8.52 7.39
CA THR A 122 6.94 -7.89 8.58
C THR A 122 7.38 -6.43 8.71
N TYR A 123 8.66 -6.15 8.46
CA TYR A 123 9.22 -4.80 8.48
C TYR A 123 8.58 -3.89 7.44
N THR A 124 8.36 -4.38 6.23
CA THR A 124 7.61 -3.66 5.19
C THR A 124 6.22 -3.28 5.69
N LEU A 125 5.46 -4.24 6.23
CA LEU A 125 4.10 -3.99 6.70
C LEU A 125 4.08 -3.01 7.89
N ALA A 126 5.06 -3.09 8.79
CA ALA A 126 5.21 -2.17 9.90
C ALA A 126 5.52 -0.73 9.43
N LEU A 127 6.40 -0.56 8.44
CA LEU A 127 6.70 0.74 7.82
C LEU A 127 5.48 1.33 7.11
N ALA A 128 4.74 0.52 6.35
CA ALA A 128 3.50 0.94 5.70
C ALA A 128 2.44 1.36 6.74
N THR A 129 2.34 0.62 7.84
CA THR A 129 1.46 0.96 8.97
C THR A 129 1.86 2.29 9.60
N LEU A 130 3.16 2.50 9.86
CA LEU A 130 3.67 3.76 10.39
C LEU A 130 3.36 4.93 9.45
N ALA A 131 3.52 4.75 8.14
CA ALA A 131 3.16 5.77 7.14
C ALA A 131 1.69 6.19 7.28
N ASN A 132 0.76 5.23 7.43
CA ASN A 132 -0.66 5.53 7.67
C ASN A 132 -0.88 6.31 8.98
N GLN A 133 -0.20 5.94 10.06
CA GLN A 133 -0.29 6.66 11.34
C GLN A 133 0.17 8.11 11.20
N TYR A 134 1.22 8.38 10.40
CA TYR A 134 1.62 9.76 10.12
C TYR A 134 0.54 10.51 9.34
N VAL A 135 -0.04 9.94 8.28
CA VAL A 135 -1.12 10.61 7.54
C VAL A 135 -2.33 10.90 8.42
N ALA A 136 -2.62 10.05 9.41
CA ALA A 136 -3.71 10.27 10.36
C ALA A 136 -3.45 11.42 11.36
N ARG A 137 -2.19 11.84 11.56
CA ARG A 137 -1.85 12.93 12.48
C ARG A 137 -2.16 14.29 11.84
N ASP A 138 -2.50 15.26 12.69
CA ASP A 138 -2.69 16.65 12.27
C ASP A 138 -1.40 17.45 12.52
N LYS A 139 -0.39 17.21 11.68
CA LYS A 139 0.91 17.89 11.71
C LYS A 139 1.36 18.22 10.28
N GLU A 140 1.96 19.38 10.09
CA GLU A 140 2.45 19.86 8.79
C GLU A 140 3.41 18.86 8.12
N ASP A 141 4.34 18.30 8.90
CA ASP A 141 5.33 17.33 8.43
C ASP A 141 4.78 15.92 8.13
N ARG A 142 3.47 15.68 8.29
CA ARG A 142 2.89 14.33 8.16
C ARG A 142 3.15 13.70 6.79
N TRP A 143 3.04 14.50 5.73
CA TRP A 143 3.19 14.03 4.35
C TRP A 143 4.63 13.64 4.05
N LYS A 144 5.59 14.43 4.54
CA LYS A 144 7.02 14.16 4.41
C LYS A 144 7.39 12.83 5.09
N HIS A 145 6.97 12.64 6.33
CA HIS A 145 7.23 11.39 7.06
C HIS A 145 6.53 10.20 6.42
N ALA A 146 5.24 10.30 6.09
CA ALA A 146 4.51 9.23 5.43
C ALA A 146 5.15 8.84 4.09
N SER A 147 5.59 9.81 3.30
CA SER A 147 6.27 9.60 2.02
C SER A 147 7.62 8.89 2.21
N ALA A 148 8.40 9.27 3.23
CA ALA A 148 9.65 8.61 3.55
C ALA A 148 9.44 7.13 3.93
N TYR A 149 8.48 6.85 4.82
CA TYR A 149 8.23 5.48 5.28
C TYR A 149 7.61 4.58 4.20
N ILE A 150 6.69 5.08 3.36
CA ILE A 150 6.13 4.29 2.25
C ILE A 150 7.18 4.01 1.18
N SER A 151 8.08 4.96 0.91
CA SER A 151 9.20 4.78 -0.02
C SER A 151 10.20 3.76 0.50
N LYS A 152 10.53 3.81 1.81
CA LYS A 152 11.37 2.80 2.48
C LYS A 152 10.71 1.42 2.41
N ALA A 153 9.41 1.31 2.70
CA ALA A 153 8.67 0.05 2.62
C ALA A 153 8.72 -0.55 1.21
N ARG A 154 8.49 0.26 0.17
CA ARG A 154 8.59 -0.17 -1.23
C ARG A 154 10.02 -0.65 -1.55
N GLY A 155 11.04 0.09 -1.14
CA GLY A 155 12.44 -0.30 -1.32
C GLY A 155 12.77 -1.67 -0.70
N VAL A 156 12.25 -1.95 0.49
CA VAL A 156 12.42 -3.26 1.16
C VAL A 156 11.77 -4.38 0.35
N VAL A 157 10.57 -4.19 -0.19
CA VAL A 157 9.89 -5.20 -1.03
C VAL A 157 10.62 -5.43 -2.35
N ASP A 158 11.08 -4.35 -2.98
CA ASP A 158 11.82 -4.45 -4.23
C ASP A 158 13.14 -5.20 -4.04
N TYR A 159 13.83 -4.96 -2.91
CA TYR A 159 14.99 -5.77 -2.49
C TYR A 159 14.60 -7.24 -2.23
N LEU A 160 13.54 -7.47 -1.45
CA LEU A 160 13.05 -8.82 -1.11
C LEU A 160 12.81 -9.67 -2.36
N ARG A 161 12.20 -9.09 -3.40
CA ARG A 161 11.94 -9.80 -4.67
C ARG A 161 13.21 -10.24 -5.39
N GLN A 162 14.33 -9.58 -5.13
CA GLN A 162 15.61 -9.80 -5.80
C GLN A 162 16.60 -10.58 -4.94
N CYS A 163 16.36 -10.72 -3.63
CA CYS A 163 17.32 -11.34 -2.73
C CYS A 163 17.37 -12.87 -2.91
N ARG A 164 18.56 -13.45 -2.70
CA ARG A 164 18.80 -14.89 -2.87
C ARG A 164 17.86 -15.76 -2.04
N SER A 165 17.59 -15.38 -0.79
CA SER A 165 16.69 -16.12 0.10
C SER A 165 15.27 -16.25 -0.46
N PHE A 166 14.76 -15.19 -1.09
CA PHE A 166 13.44 -15.21 -1.71
C PHE A 166 13.43 -16.03 -3.01
N GLN A 167 14.51 -15.97 -3.79
CA GLN A 167 14.67 -16.80 -4.98
C GLN A 167 14.69 -18.29 -4.63
N ILE A 168 15.36 -18.67 -3.54
CA ILE A 168 15.35 -20.05 -3.00
C ILE A 168 13.92 -20.49 -2.69
N ILE A 169 13.16 -19.67 -1.95
CA ILE A 169 11.76 -19.97 -1.62
C ILE A 169 10.91 -20.10 -2.89
N CYS A 170 11.11 -19.23 -3.89
CA CYS A 170 10.36 -19.29 -5.15
C CYS A 170 10.71 -20.50 -6.03
N ALA A 171 11.88 -21.12 -5.81
CA ALA A 171 12.28 -22.34 -6.50
C ALA A 171 11.67 -23.60 -5.88
N GLU A 172 11.11 -23.52 -4.67
CA GLU A 172 10.40 -24.63 -4.04
C GLU A 172 9.09 -24.96 -4.78
N PRO A 173 8.59 -26.21 -4.67
CA PRO A 173 7.31 -26.59 -5.29
C PRO A 173 6.18 -25.64 -4.86
N PRO A 174 5.32 -25.16 -5.78
CA PRO A 174 4.29 -24.17 -5.46
C PRO A 174 3.32 -24.56 -4.32
N ALA A 175 3.14 -25.87 -4.08
CA ALA A 175 2.31 -26.38 -2.99
C ALA A 175 2.93 -26.19 -1.59
N SER A 176 4.25 -26.00 -1.51
CA SER A 176 4.99 -25.82 -0.26
C SER A 176 5.15 -24.34 0.12
N VAL A 177 5.13 -23.44 -0.87
CA VAL A 177 5.29 -22.00 -0.64
C VAL A 177 3.97 -21.40 -0.15
N PRO A 178 3.93 -20.78 1.04
CA PRO A 178 2.73 -20.09 1.49
C PRO A 178 2.33 -18.99 0.52
N ARG A 179 1.02 -18.82 0.27
CA ARG A 179 0.50 -17.82 -0.67
C ARG A 179 1.04 -16.41 -0.41
N ASP A 180 1.16 -16.02 0.86
CA ASP A 180 1.70 -14.74 1.31
C ASP A 180 3.13 -14.48 0.83
N LEU A 181 3.92 -15.54 0.63
CA LEU A 181 5.30 -15.51 0.18
C LEU A 181 5.45 -15.85 -1.31
N SER A 182 4.36 -15.99 -2.05
CA SER A 182 4.45 -16.20 -3.49
C SER A 182 4.98 -14.96 -4.22
N SER A 183 5.65 -15.17 -5.35
CA SER A 183 6.12 -14.07 -6.22
C SER A 183 4.98 -13.13 -6.65
N ALA A 184 3.77 -13.66 -6.83
CA ALA A 184 2.59 -12.87 -7.17
C ALA A 184 2.20 -11.91 -6.03
N THR A 185 2.18 -12.41 -4.78
CA THR A 185 1.88 -11.57 -3.60
C THR A 185 2.94 -10.50 -3.38
N MET A 186 4.22 -10.83 -3.50
CA MET A 186 5.29 -9.82 -3.36
C MET A 186 5.25 -8.76 -4.45
N SER A 187 4.93 -9.15 -5.69
CA SER A 187 4.73 -8.20 -6.79
C SER A 187 3.50 -7.32 -6.54
N ALA A 188 2.39 -7.91 -6.10
CA ALA A 188 1.19 -7.16 -5.74
C ALA A 188 1.43 -6.17 -4.60
N LEU A 189 2.21 -6.55 -3.58
CA LEU A 189 2.60 -5.67 -2.49
C LEU A 189 3.46 -4.49 -2.99
N SER A 190 4.41 -4.73 -3.89
CA SER A 190 5.21 -3.65 -4.51
C SER A 190 4.32 -2.68 -5.30
N HIS A 191 3.40 -3.19 -6.14
CA HIS A 191 2.42 -2.37 -6.85
C HIS A 191 1.50 -1.59 -5.89
N MET A 192 1.01 -2.23 -4.83
CA MET A 192 0.17 -1.57 -3.82
C MET A 192 0.92 -0.40 -3.16
N LEU A 193 2.16 -0.60 -2.73
CA LEU A 193 2.96 0.46 -2.09
C LEU A 193 3.32 1.58 -3.09
N CYS A 194 3.55 1.22 -4.36
CA CYS A 194 3.73 2.18 -5.45
C CYS A 194 2.47 3.04 -5.64
N GLY A 195 1.30 2.44 -5.75
CA GLY A 195 0.02 3.15 -5.83
C GLY A 195 -0.24 4.03 -4.61
N ALA A 196 0.02 3.51 -3.40
CA ALA A 196 -0.10 4.24 -2.14
C ALA A 196 0.77 5.50 -2.10
N SER A 197 2.01 5.42 -2.60
CA SER A 197 2.91 6.58 -2.65
C SER A 197 2.40 7.69 -3.58
N HIS A 198 1.73 7.34 -4.69
CA HIS A 198 1.16 8.31 -5.62
C HIS A 198 -0.18 8.87 -5.10
N MET A 199 -0.99 8.04 -4.43
CA MET A 199 -2.18 8.51 -3.71
C MET A 199 -1.84 9.52 -2.63
N LEU A 200 -0.70 9.36 -1.94
CA LEU A 200 -0.24 10.31 -0.93
C LEU A 200 -0.01 11.71 -1.53
N ILE A 201 0.49 11.81 -2.76
CA ILE A 201 0.65 13.08 -3.48
C ILE A 201 -0.72 13.74 -3.68
N LEU A 202 -1.70 12.97 -4.17
CA LEU A 202 -3.05 13.46 -4.43
C LEU A 202 -3.72 13.95 -3.15
N TYR A 203 -3.61 13.18 -2.05
CA TYR A 203 -4.16 13.59 -0.76
C TYR A 203 -3.48 14.83 -0.19
N LYS A 204 -2.17 14.99 -0.37
CA LYS A 204 -1.46 16.20 0.04
C LYS A 204 -2.03 17.42 -0.69
N CYS A 205 -2.10 17.36 -2.03
CA CYS A 205 -2.60 18.47 -2.85
C CYS A 205 -4.06 18.82 -2.53
N ASP A 206 -4.90 17.79 -2.30
CA ASP A 206 -6.30 17.97 -1.92
C ASP A 206 -6.46 18.62 -0.53
N ALA A 207 -5.65 18.19 0.44
CA ALA A 207 -5.69 18.73 1.80
C ALA A 207 -5.21 20.20 1.87
N GLU A 208 -4.17 20.55 1.12
CA GLU A 208 -3.68 21.95 1.04
C GLU A 208 -4.75 22.87 0.45
N THR A 209 -5.49 22.41 -0.58
CA THR A 209 -6.60 23.16 -1.17
C THR A 209 -7.71 23.48 -0.15
N TYR A 210 -7.93 22.62 0.84
CA TYR A 210 -8.97 22.80 1.85
C TYR A 210 -8.58 23.81 2.94
N LEU A 211 -7.32 23.77 3.39
CA LEU A 211 -6.85 24.61 4.49
C LEU A 211 -6.79 26.09 4.12
N ASP A 212 -6.56 26.40 2.84
CA ASP A 212 -6.46 27.80 2.39
C ASP A 212 -7.81 28.54 2.40
N GLY A 213 -8.92 27.88 2.76
CA GLY A 213 -10.25 28.51 2.92
C GLY A 213 -10.79 29.20 1.67
N GLY A 214 -10.05 29.13 0.56
CA GLY A 214 -10.35 29.83 -0.67
C GLY A 214 -11.45 29.10 -1.42
N ALA A 215 -12.47 29.85 -1.81
CA ALA A 215 -13.20 29.53 -3.03
C ALA A 215 -12.19 29.13 -4.10
N PRO A 216 -12.45 28.09 -4.91
CA PRO A 216 -11.52 27.63 -5.95
C PRO A 216 -11.30 28.78 -6.93
N SER A 217 -10.34 29.67 -6.63
CA SER A 217 -9.94 30.70 -7.56
C SER A 217 -9.30 29.93 -8.70
N ALA A 218 -9.96 29.95 -9.86
CA ALA A 218 -9.52 29.30 -11.07
C ALA A 218 -8.09 29.79 -11.38
N GLY A 219 -7.07 29.06 -10.94
CA GLY A 219 -5.65 29.39 -11.17
C GLY A 219 -4.71 29.33 -9.96
N ALA A 220 -5.18 29.20 -8.72
CA ALA A 220 -4.26 29.02 -7.58
C ALA A 220 -3.81 27.54 -7.49
N ASN A 221 -2.66 27.24 -8.10
CA ASN A 221 -2.07 25.89 -8.13
C ASN A 221 -1.77 25.38 -6.70
N SER A 222 -2.63 24.52 -6.16
CA SER A 222 -2.39 23.84 -4.90
C SER A 222 -1.11 23.00 -4.97
N GLY A 223 -0.15 23.30 -4.11
CA GLY A 223 1.12 22.57 -4.00
C GLY A 223 2.07 22.68 -5.22
N GLY A 224 1.80 23.58 -6.18
CA GLY A 224 2.67 23.80 -7.34
C GLY A 224 2.62 22.73 -8.44
N PHE A 225 1.70 21.77 -8.37
CA PHE A 225 1.52 20.76 -9.42
C PHE A 225 0.40 21.14 -10.38
N SER A 226 0.62 20.95 -11.69
CA SER A 226 -0.43 21.18 -12.68
C SER A 226 -1.53 20.13 -12.62
N SER A 227 -2.77 20.53 -12.95
CA SER A 227 -3.94 19.64 -13.09
C SER A 227 -3.63 18.42 -13.98
N SER A 228 -2.93 18.64 -15.09
CA SER A 228 -2.50 17.60 -16.02
C SER A 228 -1.54 16.58 -15.39
N LEU A 229 -0.60 17.02 -14.56
CA LEU A 229 0.32 16.10 -13.87
C LEU A 229 -0.42 15.29 -12.80
N LEU A 230 -1.32 15.91 -12.04
CA LEU A 230 -2.13 15.23 -11.02
C LEU A 230 -3.09 14.21 -11.66
N LEU A 231 -3.67 14.54 -12.81
CA LEU A 231 -4.46 13.60 -13.63
C LEU A 231 -3.64 12.34 -13.96
N ARG A 232 -2.46 12.50 -14.57
CA ARG A 232 -1.61 11.36 -14.93
C ARG A 232 -1.10 10.58 -13.71
N THR A 233 -0.89 11.27 -12.59
CA THR A 233 -0.51 10.66 -11.31
C THR A 233 -1.64 9.78 -10.77
N ALA A 234 -2.89 10.24 -10.84
CA ALA A 234 -4.07 9.49 -10.42
C ALA A 234 -4.33 8.25 -11.30
N ILE A 235 -4.14 8.37 -12.62
CA ILE A 235 -4.26 7.23 -13.55
C ILE A 235 -3.20 6.18 -13.19
N PHE A 236 -1.96 6.61 -12.98
CA PHE A 236 -0.89 5.69 -12.58
C PHE A 236 -1.22 4.99 -11.25
N ALA A 237 -1.69 5.71 -10.23
CA ALA A 237 -2.08 5.11 -8.95
C ALA A 237 -3.21 4.08 -9.11
N ARG A 238 -4.24 4.37 -9.92
CA ARG A 238 -5.32 3.44 -10.26
C ARG A 238 -4.77 2.15 -10.86
N ASP A 239 -3.91 2.26 -11.88
CA ASP A 239 -3.32 1.12 -12.58
C ASP A 239 -2.48 0.24 -11.65
N GLN A 240 -1.76 0.85 -10.71
CA GLN A 240 -1.01 0.10 -9.70
C GLN A 240 -1.92 -0.73 -8.79
N PHE A 241 -3.05 -0.17 -8.31
CA PHE A 241 -3.99 -0.94 -7.48
C PHE A 241 -4.73 -2.01 -8.27
N GLU A 242 -5.06 -1.75 -9.53
CA GLU A 242 -5.65 -2.74 -10.42
C GLU A 242 -4.71 -3.90 -10.68
N THR A 243 -3.45 -3.62 -11.00
CA THR A 243 -2.41 -4.63 -11.19
C THR A 243 -2.21 -5.46 -9.92
N ALA A 244 -2.14 -4.82 -8.75
CA ALA A 244 -2.04 -5.51 -7.47
C ALA A 244 -3.25 -6.43 -7.22
N SER A 245 -4.46 -5.97 -7.51
CA SER A 245 -5.69 -6.76 -7.38
C SER A 245 -5.70 -7.97 -8.31
N ALA A 246 -5.34 -7.78 -9.58
CA ALA A 246 -5.27 -8.86 -10.58
C ALA A 246 -4.27 -9.95 -10.17
N LEU A 247 -3.07 -9.57 -9.70
CA LEU A 247 -2.05 -10.50 -9.23
C LEU A 247 -2.50 -11.36 -8.04
N LEU A 248 -3.34 -10.82 -7.17
CA LEU A 248 -3.88 -11.52 -5.99
C LEU A 248 -5.15 -12.32 -6.28
N GLY A 249 -5.98 -11.85 -7.22
CA GLY A 249 -7.28 -12.40 -7.55
C GLY A 249 -7.26 -13.60 -8.49
N GLU A 250 -6.19 -13.80 -9.27
CA GLU A 250 -6.08 -14.98 -10.13
C GLU A 250 -6.04 -16.28 -9.31
N PRO A 251 -6.97 -17.22 -9.51
CA PRO A 251 -6.86 -18.55 -8.91
C PRO A 251 -5.65 -19.26 -9.54
N VAL A 252 -4.69 -19.66 -8.69
CA VAL A 252 -3.40 -20.28 -9.07
C VAL A 252 -3.57 -21.44 -10.07
N SER A 253 -4.68 -22.17 -10.03
CA SER A 253 -4.94 -23.33 -10.90
C SER A 253 -5.34 -23.03 -12.36
N LYS A 254 -5.43 -21.77 -12.80
CA LYS A 254 -5.80 -21.43 -14.20
C LYS A 254 -4.71 -20.77 -15.04
N ARG A 255 -3.47 -20.65 -14.54
CA ARG A 255 -2.35 -20.14 -15.34
C ARG A 255 -1.87 -21.16 -16.37
N LYS A 256 -2.59 -21.27 -17.49
CA LYS A 256 -1.97 -21.62 -18.77
C LYS A 256 -1.17 -20.41 -19.24
N LEU A 257 0.08 -20.62 -19.64
CA LEU A 257 0.94 -19.62 -20.28
C LEU A 257 0.15 -18.87 -21.36
N VAL A 258 -0.14 -17.59 -21.13
CA VAL A 258 -0.60 -16.67 -22.17
C VAL A 258 0.54 -15.69 -22.39
N THR A 259 1.39 -16.05 -23.35
CA THR A 259 2.19 -15.10 -24.10
C THR A 259 1.28 -14.39 -25.09
N GLY A 260 1.17 -13.06 -24.97
CA GLY A 260 0.75 -12.21 -26.08
C GLY A 260 -0.66 -11.60 -26.01
N LEU A 261 -0.66 -10.29 -26.26
CA LEU A 261 -1.78 -9.42 -26.64
C LEU A 261 -2.87 -9.17 -25.59
N VAL A 262 -2.70 -8.01 -24.95
CA VAL A 262 -3.73 -7.22 -24.26
C VAL A 262 -4.93 -7.07 -25.20
N LYS A 263 -5.94 -7.92 -25.02
CA LYS A 263 -7.33 -7.62 -25.38
C LYS A 263 -8.00 -7.14 -24.11
N GLU A 264 -8.18 -5.83 -24.02
CA GLU A 264 -9.02 -5.19 -23.00
C GLU A 264 -10.40 -5.86 -23.00
N LYS A 265 -10.68 -6.60 -21.93
CA LYS A 265 -12.06 -6.93 -21.62
C LYS A 265 -12.63 -5.70 -20.94
N SER A 266 -13.39 -4.91 -21.70
CA SER A 266 -14.22 -3.83 -21.17
C SER A 266 -15.01 -4.35 -19.97
N SER A 267 -14.66 -3.90 -18.76
CA SER A 267 -15.53 -4.09 -17.60
C SER A 267 -16.82 -3.34 -17.90
N LYS A 268 -17.89 -4.08 -18.18
CA LYS A 268 -19.20 -3.49 -18.43
C LYS A 268 -19.62 -2.69 -17.20
N PHE A 269 -19.62 -1.38 -17.35
CA PHE A 269 -20.31 -0.44 -16.47
C PHE A 269 -21.80 -0.82 -16.51
N SER A 270 -22.28 -1.52 -15.48
CA SER A 270 -23.69 -1.84 -15.31
C SER A 270 -24.40 -0.63 -14.71
N LEU A 271 -24.54 0.44 -15.48
CA LEU A 271 -25.22 1.66 -15.06
C LEU A 271 -26.70 1.59 -15.43
N SER A 272 -27.47 0.82 -14.66
CA SER A 272 -28.94 0.82 -14.75
C SER A 272 -29.54 1.05 -13.37
N LYS A 273 -29.33 2.26 -12.84
CA LYS A 273 -30.10 2.77 -11.70
C LYS A 273 -30.62 4.17 -12.04
N LYS A 274 -31.91 4.23 -12.39
CA LYS A 274 -32.71 5.45 -12.51
C LYS A 274 -32.68 6.20 -11.18
N LEU A 275 -31.82 7.21 -11.05
CA LEU A 275 -31.90 8.21 -10.00
C LEU A 275 -33.12 9.12 -10.30
N HIS A 276 -34.20 8.91 -9.56
CA HIS A 276 -35.28 9.89 -9.48
C HIS A 276 -34.77 11.07 -8.64
N LEU A 277 -34.51 12.21 -9.29
CA LEU A 277 -34.44 13.49 -8.58
C LEU A 277 -35.84 13.76 -7.99
N LYS A 278 -35.96 13.62 -6.68
CA LYS A 278 -37.16 13.96 -5.92
C LYS A 278 -37.29 15.49 -5.91
N LYS A 279 -38.39 15.99 -6.46
CA LYS A 279 -38.79 17.40 -6.36
C LYS A 279 -39.44 17.57 -4.99
N ASP A 280 -38.86 18.43 -4.15
CA ASP A 280 -39.40 18.80 -2.84
C ASP A 280 -40.65 19.66 -3.03
N ASP A 281 -41.79 19.18 -2.53
CA ASP A 281 -42.95 20.00 -2.18
C ASP A 281 -43.27 19.74 -0.70
N GLY A 282 -43.49 20.84 0.02
CA GLY A 282 -43.32 20.90 1.46
C GLY A 282 -44.50 20.48 2.35
N SER A 283 -44.17 20.56 3.63
CA SER A 283 -45.01 20.70 4.83
C SER A 283 -45.25 19.46 5.71
N PRO A 284 -45.32 19.66 7.05
CA PRO A 284 -44.92 18.66 8.03
C PRO A 284 -46.13 18.03 8.74
N ASN A 285 -46.00 16.79 9.18
CA ASN A 285 -46.82 16.29 10.27
C ASN A 285 -46.01 15.37 11.18
N LEU A 286 -45.99 15.75 12.46
CA LEU A 286 -45.29 15.12 13.57
C LEU A 286 -46.10 13.92 14.09
N ALA A 287 -45.46 12.76 14.19
CA ALA A 287 -45.86 11.71 15.13
C ALA A 287 -44.59 10.93 15.58
N PRO A 288 -44.37 10.72 16.89
CA PRO A 288 -43.20 10.02 17.40
C PRO A 288 -43.51 8.52 17.50
N VAL A 289 -42.81 7.69 16.73
CA VAL A 289 -42.79 6.24 16.94
C VAL A 289 -41.43 5.87 17.49
N SER A 290 -41.40 5.57 18.79
CA SER A 290 -40.27 4.96 19.48
C SER A 290 -40.24 3.47 19.17
N SER A 291 -39.40 3.08 18.22
CA SER A 291 -38.90 1.72 18.10
C SER A 291 -37.43 1.71 18.45
N SER A 292 -37.16 1.27 19.67
CA SER A 292 -35.84 0.87 20.15
C SER A 292 -35.35 -0.33 19.33
N GLU A 293 -34.77 -0.07 18.17
CA GLU A 293 -33.96 -1.07 17.47
C GLU A 293 -32.62 -1.14 18.19
N SER A 294 -32.42 -2.25 18.90
CA SER A 294 -31.16 -2.62 19.50
C SER A 294 -30.12 -2.85 18.39
N ASN A 295 -29.42 -1.79 18.01
CA ASN A 295 -28.18 -1.83 17.24
C ASN A 295 -27.08 -2.54 18.05
N ARG A 296 -27.16 -3.88 18.12
CA ARG A 296 -26.00 -4.75 18.39
C ARG A 296 -25.50 -5.30 17.06
N ASP A 297 -25.21 -4.41 16.13
CA ASP A 297 -24.58 -4.77 14.86
C ASP A 297 -23.05 -4.81 15.01
N MET A 298 -22.54 -6.04 14.97
CA MET A 298 -21.34 -6.43 14.23
C MET A 298 -20.14 -5.46 14.34
N SER A 299 -19.55 -5.37 15.53
CA SER A 299 -18.17 -4.89 15.72
C SER A 299 -17.12 -5.98 15.50
N SER A 300 -17.42 -6.97 14.65
CA SER A 300 -16.42 -7.91 14.14
C SER A 300 -15.55 -7.21 13.11
N THR A 301 -14.52 -6.51 13.58
CA THR A 301 -13.30 -6.21 12.81
C THR A 301 -12.50 -7.50 12.51
N SER A 302 -13.19 -8.60 12.21
CA SER A 302 -12.64 -9.82 11.64
C SER A 302 -12.36 -9.52 10.15
N SER A 303 -11.24 -9.90 9.56
CA SER A 303 -10.04 -10.59 10.00
C SER A 303 -9.03 -10.32 8.88
N GLY A 304 -7.73 -10.33 9.16
CA GLY A 304 -6.69 -10.17 8.13
C GLY A 304 -6.76 -11.29 7.11
N THR A 305 -7.62 -11.14 6.10
CA THR A 305 -7.83 -12.12 5.04
C THR A 305 -7.53 -11.47 3.72
N LEU A 306 -7.13 -12.28 2.75
CA LEU A 306 -6.93 -11.83 1.39
C LEU A 306 -8.16 -11.10 0.82
N ASP A 307 -9.38 -11.54 1.14
CA ASP A 307 -10.61 -10.89 0.66
C ASP A 307 -10.72 -9.45 1.17
N SER A 308 -10.30 -9.20 2.40
CA SER A 308 -10.27 -7.84 2.96
C SER A 308 -9.23 -6.95 2.27
N LEU A 309 -8.08 -7.52 1.88
CA LEU A 309 -7.06 -6.83 1.08
C LEU A 309 -7.57 -6.54 -0.34
N LEU A 310 -8.18 -7.51 -1.01
CA LEU A 310 -8.78 -7.34 -2.34
C LEU A 310 -9.91 -6.29 -2.32
N SER A 311 -10.76 -6.33 -1.29
CA SER A 311 -11.80 -5.32 -1.06
C SER A 311 -11.20 -3.94 -0.81
N TRP A 312 -10.11 -3.84 -0.06
CA TRP A 312 -9.39 -2.57 0.13
C TRP A 312 -8.78 -2.07 -1.18
N LEU A 313 -8.13 -2.94 -1.97
CA LEU A 313 -7.55 -2.58 -3.27
C LEU A 313 -8.60 -2.09 -4.26
N GLY A 314 -9.76 -2.76 -4.33
CA GLY A 314 -10.88 -2.33 -5.16
C GLY A 314 -11.39 -0.94 -4.79
N ARG A 315 -11.49 -0.64 -3.49
CA ARG A 315 -11.86 0.70 -3.00
C ARG A 315 -10.76 1.72 -3.32
N ALA A 316 -9.50 1.42 -3.04
CA ALA A 316 -8.38 2.32 -3.33
C ALA A 316 -8.29 2.65 -4.83
N ARG A 317 -8.49 1.66 -5.71
CA ARG A 317 -8.62 1.85 -7.16
C ARG A 317 -9.74 2.82 -7.52
N GLY A 318 -10.94 2.61 -6.99
CA GLY A 318 -12.09 3.49 -7.26
C GLY A 318 -11.88 4.93 -6.74
N VAL A 319 -11.18 5.10 -5.61
CA VAL A 319 -10.81 6.44 -5.12
C VAL A 319 -9.80 7.11 -6.03
N ALA A 320 -8.78 6.38 -6.49
CA ALA A 320 -7.82 6.89 -7.47
C ALA A 320 -8.53 7.32 -8.77
N GLU A 321 -9.50 6.54 -9.24
CA GLU A 321 -10.34 6.87 -10.39
C GLU A 321 -11.20 8.12 -10.17
N GLY A 322 -11.73 8.32 -8.95
CA GLY A 322 -12.38 9.59 -8.57
C GLY A 322 -11.44 10.80 -8.71
N PHE A 323 -10.16 10.65 -8.36
CA PHE A 323 -9.16 11.70 -8.61
C PHE A 323 -8.84 11.90 -10.10
N VAL A 324 -8.84 10.83 -10.90
CA VAL A 324 -8.70 10.94 -12.37
C VAL A 324 -9.77 11.88 -12.91
N PHE A 325 -11.03 11.60 -12.63
CA PHE A 325 -12.13 12.43 -13.11
C PHE A 325 -12.12 13.85 -12.51
N LYS A 326 -11.75 14.01 -11.22
CA LYS A 326 -11.57 15.34 -10.61
C LYS A 326 -10.59 16.20 -11.40
N HIS A 327 -9.38 15.70 -11.63
CA HIS A 327 -8.34 16.49 -12.31
C HIS A 327 -8.60 16.64 -13.80
N MET A 328 -9.30 15.69 -14.43
CA MET A 328 -9.82 15.84 -15.79
C MET A 328 -10.85 16.96 -15.88
N ALA A 329 -11.75 17.09 -14.90
CA ALA A 329 -12.74 18.16 -14.87
C ALA A 329 -12.08 19.54 -14.72
N ILE A 330 -11.11 19.66 -13.81
CA ILE A 330 -10.34 20.89 -13.61
C ILE A 330 -9.60 21.28 -14.90
N GLN A 331 -8.87 20.32 -15.50
CA GLN A 331 -8.13 20.55 -16.74
C GLN A 331 -9.06 20.93 -17.91
N ALA A 332 -10.23 20.32 -18.03
CA ALA A 332 -11.21 20.65 -19.05
C ALA A 332 -11.76 22.07 -18.86
N PHE A 333 -12.06 22.45 -17.62
CA PHE A 333 -12.51 23.80 -17.29
C PHE A 333 -11.43 24.86 -17.62
N GLU A 334 -10.17 24.61 -17.24
CA GLU A 334 -9.02 25.47 -17.58
C GLU A 334 -8.84 25.67 -19.10
N ASN A 335 -9.27 24.69 -19.92
CA ASN A 335 -9.20 24.74 -21.37
C ASN A 335 -10.50 25.25 -22.04
N ASN A 336 -11.44 25.82 -21.29
CA ASN A 336 -12.76 26.25 -21.78
C ASN A 336 -13.55 25.12 -22.47
N GLN A 337 -13.45 23.90 -21.96
CA GLN A 337 -14.26 22.75 -22.37
C GLN A 337 -15.28 22.46 -21.26
N ILE A 338 -16.25 23.36 -21.08
CA ILE A 338 -17.12 23.37 -19.89
C ILE A 338 -18.04 22.14 -19.87
N GLY A 339 -18.55 21.70 -21.02
CA GLY A 339 -19.39 20.50 -21.11
C GLY A 339 -18.63 19.25 -20.64
N LYS A 340 -17.35 19.14 -21.01
CA LYS A 340 -16.44 18.07 -20.56
C LYS A 340 -16.15 18.16 -19.07
N ALA A 341 -15.98 19.35 -18.51
CA ALA A 341 -15.80 19.56 -17.08
C ALA A 341 -17.02 19.12 -16.25
N VAL A 342 -18.23 19.42 -16.73
CA VAL A 342 -19.49 18.95 -16.15
C VAL A 342 -19.59 17.43 -16.19
N GLY A 343 -19.30 16.81 -17.34
CA GLY A 343 -19.35 15.36 -17.50
C GLY A 343 -18.36 14.63 -16.60
N ALA A 344 -17.12 15.12 -16.53
CA ALA A 344 -16.07 14.51 -15.71
C ALA A 344 -16.36 14.64 -14.21
N SER A 345 -16.79 15.81 -13.74
CA SER A 345 -17.17 16.00 -12.33
C SER A 345 -18.35 15.11 -11.93
N TYR A 346 -19.35 14.95 -12.82
CA TYR A 346 -20.48 14.04 -12.62
C TYR A 346 -20.04 12.57 -12.57
N ALA A 347 -19.20 12.13 -13.51
CA ALA A 347 -18.64 10.78 -13.54
C ALA A 347 -17.89 10.44 -12.24
N ALA A 348 -17.11 11.39 -11.72
CA ALA A 348 -16.42 11.24 -10.44
C ALA A 348 -17.38 11.00 -9.27
N ILE A 349 -18.48 11.77 -9.20
CA ILE A 349 -19.49 11.63 -8.14
C ILE A 349 -20.14 10.25 -8.20
N LEU A 350 -20.59 9.82 -9.38
CA LEU A 350 -21.19 8.49 -9.58
C LEU A 350 -20.23 7.38 -9.14
N GLN A 351 -18.97 7.45 -9.59
CA GLN A 351 -17.96 6.46 -9.24
C GLN A 351 -17.75 6.38 -7.72
N LEU A 352 -17.66 7.51 -7.04
CA LEU A 352 -17.47 7.52 -5.59
C LEU A 352 -18.73 7.10 -4.81
N GLU A 353 -19.93 7.32 -5.34
CA GLU A 353 -21.20 6.87 -4.74
C GLU A 353 -21.34 5.35 -4.74
N ASP A 354 -20.83 4.68 -5.79
CA ASP A 354 -20.85 3.22 -5.89
C ASP A 354 -19.87 2.55 -4.90
N ILE A 355 -18.83 3.27 -4.44
CA ILE A 355 -17.85 2.74 -3.49
C ILE A 355 -18.42 2.80 -2.06
N LYS A 356 -18.82 1.63 -1.55
CA LYS A 356 -19.22 1.46 -0.14
C LYS A 356 -17.99 1.48 0.78
N ILE A 357 -17.78 2.59 1.46
CA ILE A 357 -16.68 2.76 2.43
C ILE A 357 -17.26 2.74 3.85
N PRO A 358 -16.91 1.74 4.68
CA PRO A 358 -17.29 1.72 6.09
C PRO A 358 -16.80 2.98 6.79
N GLN A 359 -17.60 3.54 7.70
CA GLN A 359 -17.21 4.75 8.48
C GLN A 359 -15.89 4.56 9.25
N LYS A 360 -15.63 3.33 9.72
CA LYS A 360 -14.39 2.95 10.40
C LYS A 360 -13.19 2.79 9.46
N SER A 361 -13.43 2.76 8.14
CA SER A 361 -12.34 2.67 7.17
C SER A 361 -11.57 3.99 7.18
N ALA A 362 -10.26 3.89 7.20
CA ALA A 362 -9.42 5.08 7.12
C ALA A 362 -9.47 5.77 5.74
N LEU A 363 -10.13 5.19 4.73
CA LEU A 363 -10.48 5.87 3.47
C LEU A 363 -11.73 6.75 3.58
N TYR A 364 -12.54 6.63 4.63
CA TYR A 364 -13.83 7.31 4.74
C TYR A 364 -13.73 8.83 4.65
N ILE A 365 -12.95 9.45 5.54
CA ILE A 365 -12.76 10.91 5.60
C ILE A 365 -12.30 11.49 4.25
N PRO A 366 -11.18 11.03 3.63
CA PRO A 366 -10.72 11.64 2.38
C PRO A 366 -11.70 11.43 1.23
N VAL A 367 -12.47 10.35 1.21
CA VAL A 367 -13.48 10.13 0.16
C VAL A 367 -14.70 11.02 0.35
N THR A 368 -15.16 11.21 1.58
CA THR A 368 -16.23 12.16 1.88
C THR A 368 -15.82 13.58 1.47
N HIS A 369 -14.60 13.99 1.83
CA HIS A 369 -14.05 15.29 1.42
C HIS A 369 -13.96 15.44 -0.10
N LEU A 370 -13.44 14.41 -0.79
CA LEU A 370 -13.35 14.39 -2.24
C LEU A 370 -14.75 14.51 -2.89
N LYS A 371 -15.75 13.80 -2.38
CA LYS A 371 -17.15 13.89 -2.84
C LYS A 371 -17.71 15.29 -2.68
N GLU A 372 -17.52 15.92 -1.53
CA GLU A 372 -18.01 17.28 -1.27
C GLU A 372 -17.36 18.31 -2.21
N THR A 373 -16.06 18.19 -2.43
CA THR A 373 -15.32 19.04 -3.37
C THR A 373 -15.83 18.86 -4.81
N LEU A 374 -16.02 17.61 -5.24
CA LEU A 374 -16.56 17.30 -6.57
C LEU A 374 -17.99 17.81 -6.77
N LYS A 375 -18.85 17.73 -5.74
CA LYS A 375 -20.21 18.26 -5.78
C LYS A 375 -20.22 19.78 -5.97
N ARG A 376 -19.32 20.50 -5.30
CA ARG A 376 -19.14 21.94 -5.50
C ARG A 376 -18.69 22.27 -6.92
N HIS A 377 -17.60 21.66 -7.39
CA HIS A 377 -17.12 21.85 -8.77
C HIS A 377 -18.19 21.52 -9.81
N HIS A 378 -18.94 20.43 -9.62
CA HIS A 378 -20.01 20.06 -10.54
C HIS A 378 -21.11 21.12 -10.60
N ALA A 379 -21.54 21.66 -9.46
CA ALA A 379 -22.54 22.72 -9.41
C ALA A 379 -22.07 23.99 -10.13
N ASP A 380 -20.81 24.38 -9.91
CA ASP A 380 -20.21 25.57 -10.52
C ASP A 380 -20.08 25.41 -12.04
N TYR A 381 -19.44 24.32 -12.49
CA TYR A 381 -19.27 24.05 -13.94
C TYR A 381 -20.60 23.90 -14.66
N LYS A 382 -21.61 23.31 -14.00
CA LYS A 382 -22.94 23.16 -14.57
C LYS A 382 -23.64 24.52 -14.70
N ALA A 383 -23.53 25.38 -13.69
CA ALA A 383 -24.08 26.74 -13.75
C ALA A 383 -23.45 27.55 -14.90
N ASP A 384 -22.14 27.44 -15.10
CA ASP A 384 -21.44 28.10 -16.21
C ASP A 384 -21.83 27.52 -17.56
N ASN A 385 -21.98 26.20 -17.69
CA ASN A 385 -22.42 25.58 -18.93
C ASN A 385 -23.85 26.00 -19.28
N ASP A 386 -24.76 26.00 -18.30
CA ASP A 386 -26.19 26.31 -18.49
C ASP A 386 -26.42 27.80 -18.79
N ARG A 387 -25.51 28.70 -18.40
CA ARG A 387 -25.64 30.16 -18.57
C ARG A 387 -24.84 30.71 -19.74
N LEU A 388 -23.65 30.16 -20.00
CA LEU A 388 -22.66 30.77 -20.88
C LEU A 388 -22.30 29.90 -22.09
N SER A 389 -21.96 28.63 -21.87
CA SER A 389 -21.26 27.82 -22.90
C SER A 389 -22.18 26.92 -23.71
N PHE A 390 -23.22 26.36 -23.08
CA PHE A 390 -24.19 25.43 -23.70
C PHE A 390 -23.55 24.24 -24.43
N GLU A 391 -22.39 23.78 -23.96
CA GLU A 391 -21.69 22.65 -24.55
C GLU A 391 -22.41 21.33 -24.25
N THR A 392 -22.27 20.37 -25.16
CA THR A 392 -22.78 19.00 -24.95
C THR A 392 -21.96 18.30 -23.86
N VAL A 393 -22.64 17.68 -22.91
CA VAL A 393 -22.00 16.95 -21.80
C VAL A 393 -21.71 15.51 -22.23
N PRO A 394 -20.44 15.08 -22.31
CA PRO A 394 -20.09 13.72 -22.68
C PRO A 394 -20.44 12.73 -21.55
N SER A 395 -20.70 11.49 -21.94
CA SER A 395 -20.95 10.38 -21.02
C SER A 395 -19.66 9.92 -20.32
N PRO A 396 -19.75 9.25 -19.15
CA PRO A 396 -18.58 8.71 -18.45
C PRO A 396 -17.73 7.76 -19.31
N SER A 397 -18.37 6.97 -20.18
CA SER A 397 -17.69 6.03 -21.07
C SER A 397 -16.87 6.73 -22.16
N GLU A 398 -17.37 7.83 -22.71
CA GLU A 398 -16.64 8.64 -23.71
C GLU A 398 -15.42 9.31 -23.06
N LEU A 399 -15.60 9.87 -21.86
CA LEU A 399 -14.51 10.48 -21.10
C LEU A 399 -13.38 9.49 -20.78
N ALA A 400 -13.71 8.24 -20.43
CA ALA A 400 -12.72 7.22 -20.13
C ALA A 400 -11.85 6.85 -21.34
N GLN A 401 -12.35 7.00 -22.58
CA GLN A 401 -11.59 6.75 -23.81
C GLN A 401 -10.53 7.84 -24.07
N GLU A 402 -10.68 9.01 -23.46
CA GLU A 402 -9.77 10.15 -23.62
C GLU A 402 -8.67 10.21 -22.53
N TRP A 403 -8.58 9.20 -21.68
CA TRP A 403 -7.59 9.18 -20.61
C TRP A 403 -6.16 9.15 -21.16
N PRO A 404 -5.28 10.08 -20.73
CA PRO A 404 -3.87 10.00 -21.07
C PRO A 404 -3.20 8.81 -20.36
N SER A 405 -1.97 8.49 -20.74
CA SER A 405 -1.19 7.51 -20.01
C SER A 405 -0.85 8.00 -18.59
N GLY A 406 -0.86 7.08 -17.63
CA GLY A 406 -0.40 7.34 -16.28
C GLY A 406 1.08 7.73 -16.25
N ARG A 407 1.45 8.58 -15.28
CA ARG A 407 2.84 8.98 -15.07
C ARG A 407 3.29 8.66 -13.65
N GLN A 408 4.39 7.92 -13.56
CA GLN A 408 5.09 7.73 -12.29
C GLN A 408 5.84 9.02 -11.93
N VAL A 409 5.63 9.49 -10.70
CA VAL A 409 6.28 10.70 -10.15
C VAL A 409 7.34 10.32 -9.12
N ILE A 410 7.12 9.25 -8.35
CA ILE A 410 8.04 8.79 -7.31
C ILE A 410 8.73 7.48 -7.74
N ALA A 411 10.05 7.53 -7.86
CA ALA A 411 10.89 6.36 -8.06
C ALA A 411 11.03 5.55 -6.76
N ALA A 412 11.25 4.24 -6.88
CA ALA A 412 11.56 3.41 -5.71
C ALA A 412 12.92 3.82 -5.15
N GLN A 413 13.00 4.05 -3.85
CA GLN A 413 14.29 4.21 -3.18
C GLN A 413 14.94 2.84 -3.07
N LYS A 414 16.18 2.69 -3.57
CA LYS A 414 16.95 1.46 -3.37
C LYS A 414 17.20 1.28 -1.87
N TRP A 415 16.81 0.12 -1.35
CA TRP A 415 17.08 -0.27 0.03
C TRP A 415 18.05 -1.45 0.06
N THR A 416 18.96 -1.44 1.01
CA THR A 416 19.88 -2.54 1.28
C THR A 416 19.93 -2.77 2.79
N PRO A 417 19.90 -4.03 3.25
CA PRO A 417 20.07 -4.32 4.66
C PRO A 417 21.48 -3.90 5.10
N GLN A 418 21.59 -3.37 6.31
CA GLN A 418 22.89 -3.22 6.98
C GLN A 418 23.30 -4.60 7.51
N ALA A 419 24.57 -4.99 7.36
CA ALA A 419 25.10 -6.20 7.99
C ALA A 419 25.66 -5.86 9.38
N SER A 420 25.49 -6.76 10.36
CA SER A 420 26.07 -6.58 11.72
C SER A 420 27.54 -6.97 11.79
N LEU A 421 27.98 -7.86 10.89
CA LEU A 421 29.36 -8.27 10.81
C LEU A 421 30.02 -7.56 9.63
N ASP A 422 30.99 -6.71 9.95
CA ASP A 422 32.13 -6.53 9.07
C ASP A 422 33.04 -7.72 9.33
N LEU A 423 32.74 -8.84 8.65
CA LEU A 423 33.63 -10.00 8.62
C LEU A 423 34.86 -9.54 7.86
N GLY A 424 35.74 -8.79 8.53
CA GLY A 424 36.87 -8.10 7.92
C GLY A 424 37.43 -9.01 6.85
N GLU A 425 37.36 -8.56 5.60
CA GLU A 425 37.99 -9.27 4.50
C GLU A 425 39.39 -9.57 5.00
N ASP A 426 39.73 -10.86 5.09
CA ASP A 426 41.11 -11.31 5.23
C ASP A 426 41.81 -10.73 4.00
N THR A 427 42.26 -9.49 4.11
CA THR A 427 42.98 -8.65 3.15
C THR A 427 44.41 -9.19 3.06
N SER A 428 44.49 -10.51 2.85
CA SER A 428 45.71 -11.29 2.76
C SER A 428 46.21 -11.38 1.32
N SER A 429 45.62 -10.65 0.35
CA SER A 429 46.12 -10.72 -1.04
C SER A 429 46.02 -9.45 -1.90
N SER A 430 45.64 -8.27 -1.38
CA SER A 430 45.95 -7.02 -2.08
C SER A 430 47.29 -6.50 -1.58
N ALA A 431 48.38 -6.97 -2.21
CA ALA A 431 49.65 -6.27 -2.14
C ALA A 431 49.41 -4.76 -2.35
N PRO A 432 50.05 -3.88 -1.57
CA PRO A 432 49.80 -2.44 -1.65
C PRO A 432 49.99 -2.00 -3.10
N GLN A 433 48.90 -1.64 -3.76
CA GLN A 433 48.91 -1.15 -5.13
C GLN A 433 49.59 0.21 -5.10
N TYR A 434 50.90 0.19 -5.40
CA TYR A 434 51.79 1.33 -5.38
C TYR A 434 51.23 2.45 -6.26
N SER A 435 50.92 3.60 -5.66
CA SER A 435 50.30 4.77 -6.29
C SER A 435 51.20 5.50 -7.31
N GLY A 436 52.31 4.89 -7.72
CA GLY A 436 53.34 5.50 -8.58
C GLY A 436 53.36 5.04 -10.05
N GLN A 437 52.44 4.18 -10.51
CA GLN A 437 52.34 3.88 -11.95
C GLN A 437 51.54 4.96 -12.69
N GLY A 438 52.17 6.12 -12.87
CA GLY A 438 51.76 7.09 -13.88
C GLY A 438 52.16 6.57 -15.27
N SER A 439 51.18 6.44 -16.17
CA SER A 439 51.42 6.25 -17.59
C SER A 439 52.05 7.51 -18.17
N TYR A 440 53.35 7.46 -18.44
CA TYR A 440 53.97 8.29 -19.47
C TYR A 440 54.02 7.44 -20.74
N TYR A 441 53.11 7.69 -21.69
CA TYR A 441 53.34 7.54 -23.13
C TYR A 441 52.38 8.44 -23.91
#